data_AF-A0A3D2SSY5-F1
#
_entry.id   AF-A0A3D2SSY5-F1
#
_cell.length_a   1.000
_cell.length_b   1.000
_cell.length_c   1.000
_cell.angle_alpha   90.00
_cell.angle_beta   90.00
_cell.angle_gamma   90.00
#
_symmetry.space_group_name_H-M   'P 1'
#
loop_
_entity.id
_entity.type
_entity.pdbx_description
1 polymer ?
#
loop_
_entity_poly.entity_id
_entity_poly.type
_entity_poly.pdbx_seq_one_letter_code
_entity_poly.pdbx_strand_id
1 'polypeptide(L)' 'CPCHGSHYDTAGRIRKGPAPKNLAVPEYEFLSDTVIKIG' A
#
# COMPACT_ATOMS: atom_id res chain seq x y z
N CYS A 1 1.66 -9.42 -7.01
CA CYS A 1 0.28 -9.93 -7.03
C CYS A 1 0.24 -11.15 -7.93
N PRO A 2 0.10 -12.36 -7.34
CA PRO A 2 0.16 -13.61 -8.09
C PRO A 2 -0.98 -13.77 -9.12
N CYS A 3 -2.11 -13.05 -8.98
CA CYS A 3 -3.25 -13.18 -9.88
C CYS A 3 -2.94 -12.78 -11.34
N HIS A 4 -2.23 -11.66 -11.53
CA HIS A 4 -1.97 -11.10 -12.86
C HIS A 4 -0.54 -10.55 -13.04
N GLY A 5 0.37 -10.86 -12.13
CA GLY A 5 1.78 -10.48 -12.26
C GLY A 5 2.09 -9.01 -12.02
N SER A 6 1.34 -8.30 -11.17
CA SER A 6 1.72 -6.94 -10.74
C SER A 6 2.83 -6.95 -9.69
N HIS A 7 3.85 -6.10 -9.83
CA HIS A 7 4.95 -5.94 -8.88
C HIS A 7 4.91 -4.55 -8.26
N TYR A 8 5.02 -4.47 -6.94
CA TYR A 8 5.06 -3.22 -6.19
C TYR A 8 6.41 -3.10 -5.49
N ASP A 9 6.89 -1.87 -5.32
CA ASP A 9 8.07 -1.61 -4.49
C ASP A 9 7.72 -1.55 -2.99
N THR A 10 8.74 -1.32 -2.15
CA THR A 10 8.59 -1.24 -0.68
C THR A 10 7.74 -0.07 -0.21
N ALA A 11 7.48 0.93 -1.07
CA ALA A 11 6.58 2.04 -0.79
C ALA A 11 5.17 1.81 -1.37
N GLY A 12 4.85 0.59 -1.82
CA GLY A 12 3.54 0.25 -2.39
C GLY A 12 3.27 0.83 -3.77
N ARG A 13 4.28 1.32 -4.48
CA ARG A 13 4.12 1.90 -5.82
C ARG A 13 4.16 0.83 -6.91
N ILE A 14 3.30 0.94 -7.91
CA ILE A 14 3.29 0.00 -9.04
C ILE A 14 4.56 0.19 -9.88
N ARG A 15 5.25 -0.93 -10.18
CA ARG A 15 6.47 -0.94 -11.00
C ARG A 15 6.35 -1.78 -12.26
N LYS A 16 5.48 -2.79 -12.24
CA LYS A 16 5.27 -3.69 -13.37
C LYS A 16 3.91 -4.37 -13.28
N GLY A 17 3.34 -4.71 -14.43
CA GLY A 17 2.10 -5.50 -14.55
C GLY A 17 0.85 -4.64 -14.73
N PRO A 18 -0.33 -5.26 -14.77
CA PRO A 18 -1.55 -4.63 -15.26
C PRO A 18 -2.24 -3.71 -14.26
N ALA A 19 -1.74 -3.59 -13.03
CA ALA A 19 -2.37 -2.71 -12.04
C ALA A 19 -2.21 -1.23 -12.45
N PRO A 20 -3.29 -0.45 -12.49
CA PRO A 20 -3.24 0.93 -13.02
C PRO A 20 -2.76 1.96 -12.00
N LYS A 21 -2.68 1.60 -10.71
CA LYS A 21 -2.45 2.54 -9.60
C LYS A 21 -1.53 1.93 -8.55
N ASN A 22 -0.96 2.79 -7.73
CA ASN A 22 -0.28 2.42 -6.49
C ASN A 22 -1.29 1.86 -5.48
N LEU A 23 -0.79 1.15 -4.45
CA LEU A 23 -1.62 0.72 -3.34
C LEU A 23 -2.22 1.93 -2.62
N ALA A 24 -3.50 1.84 -2.25
CA ALA A 24 -4.16 2.90 -1.49
C ALA A 24 -3.53 3.00 -0.10
N VAL A 25 -3.27 4.24 0.32
CA VAL A 25 -2.89 4.55 1.70
C VAL A 25 -4.17 4.95 2.42
N PRO A 26 -4.62 4.19 3.43
CA PRO A 26 -5.80 4.57 4.20
C PRO A 26 -5.52 5.82 5.05
N GLU A 27 -6.57 6.48 5.53
CA GLU A 27 -6.42 7.46 6.60
C GLU A 27 -5.95 6.76 7.89
N TYR A 28 -4.99 7.36 8.58
CA TYR A 28 -4.47 6.85 9.85
C TYR A 28 -3.96 7.99 10.72
N GLU A 29 -3.92 7.74 12.02
CA GLU A 29 -3.31 8.63 13.01
C GLU A 29 -2.53 7.84 14.06
N PHE A 30 -1.47 8.44 14.60
CA PHE A 30 -0.74 7.89 15.74
C PHE A 30 -1.45 8.31 17.03
N LEU A 31 -1.90 7.33 17.82
CA LEU A 31 -2.47 7.58 19.15
C LEU A 31 -1.37 7.64 20.22
N SER A 32 -0.25 6.97 19.97
CA SER A 32 0.98 7.03 20.75
C SER A 32 2.16 6.55 19.89
N ASP A 33 3.37 6.56 20.43
CA ASP A 33 4.60 6.13 19.74
C ASP A 33 4.52 4.68 19.19
N THR A 34 3.66 3.84 19.77
CA THR A 34 3.53 2.42 19.41
C THR A 34 2.12 1.98 19.03
N VAL A 35 1.16 2.92 18.97
CA VAL A 35 -0.25 2.63 18.63
C VAL A 35 -0.71 3.52 17.48
N ILE A 36 -1.23 2.87 16.43
CA ILE A 36 -1.79 3.52 15.25
C ILE A 36 -3.27 3.14 15.13
N LYS A 37 -4.12 4.13 14.85
CA LYS A 37 -5.52 3.92 14.44
C LYS A 37 -5.62 4.03 12.92
N ILE A 38 -6.31 3.07 12.31
CA ILE A 38 -6.61 3.05 10.87
C ILE A 38 -8.12 3.26 10.72
N GLY A 39 -8.54 4.28 9.95
CA GLY A 39 -9.92 4.79 9.96
C GLY A 39 -10.24 5.60 11.22
#